data_AF-A0A545T4W6-F1
#
_entry.id   AF-A0A545T4W6-F1
#
_cell.length_a   1.000
_cell.length_b   1.000
_cell.length_c   1.000
_cell.angle_alpha   90.00
_cell.angle_beta   90.00
_cell.angle_gamma   90.00
#
_symmetry.space_group_name_H-M   'P 1'
#
loop_
_entity.id
_entity.type
_entity.pdbx_description
1 polymer ?
#
loop_
_entity_poly.entity_id
_entity_poly.type
_entity_poly.pdbx_seq_one_letter_code
_entity_poly.pdbx_strand_id
1 'polypeptide(L)'
;MVSKSFDLDEIKKRTAELSKTWQKKLNYLSESVSRSGMEGASHWLKSHHQIDDLKDALEDLLKASESEEFKLAQVETTFSSFVIPEEDMGQADWYRAASIQLEQFEKSLLEKKTFDKKQITSLINELKYISEANEFHERYQLQSIQAKVKNVYQNLVDALNEFKKIEREKFQQQKEQDKIQAARLQTEKAQAEAKKATMESVKIKEKRLAIIEEKKRLLAEKEKMELEGKQEIEMAEVKAKEAEHQRQAKLQDAYVDLQLEERMNSWSVAEVADILRRKASESGLSEEVQTKVNALIIELKAQ
;
A
#
# COMPACT_ATOMS: atom_id res chain seq x y z
N MET A 1 -77.83 81.78 21.54
CA MET A 1 -77.68 80.95 20.33
C MET A 1 -76.29 81.21 19.76
N VAL A 2 -75.36 80.27 19.96
CA VAL A 2 -74.00 80.38 19.41
C VAL A 2 -74.05 79.83 17.99
N SER A 3 -73.93 80.73 17.01
CA SER A 3 -73.70 80.36 15.61
C SER A 3 -72.38 79.62 15.52
N LYS A 4 -72.42 78.32 15.18
CA LYS A 4 -71.22 77.58 14.77
C LYS A 4 -70.70 78.26 13.51
N SER A 5 -69.65 79.07 13.62
CA SER A 5 -68.91 79.55 12.47
C SER A 5 -68.38 78.35 11.71
N PHE A 6 -68.91 78.13 10.51
CA PHE A 6 -68.40 77.12 9.59
C PHE A 6 -66.97 77.48 9.21
N ASP A 7 -66.02 76.64 9.60
CA ASP A 7 -64.62 76.83 9.29
C ASP A 7 -64.35 76.41 7.83
N LEU A 8 -64.50 77.39 6.93
CA LEU A 8 -64.31 77.21 5.49
C LEU A 8 -62.87 76.77 5.16
N ASP A 9 -61.90 77.08 6.01
CA ASP A 9 -60.50 76.71 5.80
C ASP A 9 -60.25 75.24 6.14
N GLU A 10 -60.93 74.70 7.18
CA GLU A 10 -60.93 73.26 7.46
C GLU A 10 -61.57 72.46 6.31
N ILE A 11 -62.66 72.96 5.72
CA ILE A 11 -63.36 72.32 4.58
C ILE A 11 -62.48 72.35 3.32
N LYS A 12 -61.80 73.47 3.03
CA LYS A 12 -60.85 73.57 1.91
C LYS A 12 -59.67 72.62 2.08
N LYS A 13 -59.14 72.49 3.30
CA LYS A 13 -58.03 71.57 3.60
C LYS A 13 -58.47 70.11 3.40
N ARG A 14 -59.63 69.73 3.94
CA ARG A 14 -60.20 68.38 3.75
C ARG A 14 -60.52 68.06 2.30
N THR A 15 -61.06 69.02 1.53
CA THR A 15 -61.34 68.81 0.10
C THR A 15 -60.05 68.72 -0.74
N ALA A 16 -59.02 69.48 -0.40
CA ALA A 16 -57.70 69.36 -1.02
C ALA A 16 -57.03 68.01 -0.70
N GLU A 17 -57.14 67.53 0.54
CA GLU A 17 -56.65 66.20 0.94
C GLU A 17 -57.42 65.08 0.21
N LEU A 18 -58.76 65.15 0.17
CA LEU A 18 -59.59 64.21 -0.58
C LEU A 18 -59.26 64.18 -2.07
N SER A 19 -59.04 65.35 -2.69
CA SER A 19 -58.66 65.47 -4.10
C SER A 19 -57.30 64.82 -4.37
N LYS A 20 -56.31 65.05 -3.50
CA LYS A 20 -54.99 64.42 -3.61
C LYS A 20 -55.06 62.90 -3.45
N THR A 21 -55.83 62.40 -2.48
CA THR A 21 -56.02 60.95 -2.27
C THR A 21 -56.72 60.32 -3.47
N TRP A 22 -57.73 60.98 -4.04
CA TRP A 22 -58.39 60.51 -5.25
C TRP A 22 -57.48 60.51 -6.47
N GLN A 23 -56.67 61.55 -6.67
CA GLN A 23 -55.65 61.58 -7.74
C GLN A 23 -54.67 60.43 -7.60
N LYS A 24 -54.18 60.14 -6.40
CA LYS A 24 -53.30 58.97 -6.14
C LYS A 24 -53.98 57.65 -6.52
N LYS A 25 -55.24 57.46 -6.11
CA LYS A 25 -56.01 56.26 -6.42
C LYS A 25 -56.28 56.09 -7.91
N LEU A 26 -56.58 57.18 -8.63
CA LEU A 26 -56.77 57.17 -10.08
C LEU A 26 -55.47 56.93 -10.86
N ASN A 27 -54.35 57.46 -10.39
CA ASN A 27 -53.05 57.15 -10.98
C ASN A 27 -52.73 55.65 -10.85
N TYR A 28 -53.00 55.06 -9.69
CA TYR A 28 -52.84 53.62 -9.47
C TYR A 28 -53.80 52.77 -10.32
N LEU A 29 -55.03 53.25 -10.57
CA LEU A 29 -55.96 52.63 -11.51
C LEU A 29 -55.41 52.65 -12.93
N SER A 30 -54.91 53.80 -13.39
CA SER A 30 -54.31 53.93 -14.72
C SER A 30 -53.14 52.97 -14.88
N GLU A 31 -52.27 52.88 -13.89
CA GLU A 31 -51.12 51.96 -13.89
C GLU A 31 -51.57 50.49 -13.94
N SER A 32 -52.56 50.12 -13.11
CA SER A 32 -53.11 48.76 -13.07
C SER A 32 -53.74 48.37 -14.41
N VAL A 33 -54.53 49.27 -15.02
CA VAL A 33 -55.19 49.05 -16.33
C VAL A 33 -54.18 49.00 -17.47
N SER A 34 -53.14 49.83 -17.45
CA SER A 34 -52.08 49.80 -18.46
C SER A 34 -51.32 48.47 -18.48
N ARG A 35 -51.18 47.80 -17.32
CA ARG A 35 -50.47 46.51 -17.21
C ARG A 35 -51.33 45.31 -17.63
N SER A 36 -52.55 45.21 -17.10
CA SER A 36 -53.36 43.98 -17.19
C SER A 36 -54.76 44.22 -17.77
N GLY A 37 -54.98 45.36 -18.43
CA GLY A 37 -56.26 45.70 -19.05
C GLY A 37 -57.42 45.68 -18.04
N MET A 38 -58.49 44.95 -18.38
CA MET A 38 -59.68 44.84 -17.50
C MET A 38 -59.40 44.06 -16.20
N GLU A 39 -58.44 43.14 -16.20
CA GLU A 39 -58.03 42.43 -14.98
C GLU A 39 -57.36 43.39 -13.99
N GLY A 40 -56.62 44.38 -14.50
CA GLY A 40 -56.03 45.46 -13.71
C GLY A 40 -57.08 46.37 -13.06
N ALA A 41 -58.15 46.72 -13.77
CA ALA A 41 -59.28 47.46 -13.19
C ALA A 41 -60.00 46.65 -12.11
N SER A 42 -60.21 45.35 -12.34
CA SER A 42 -60.82 44.43 -11.39
C SER A 42 -59.98 44.29 -10.11
N HIS A 43 -58.66 44.19 -10.27
CA HIS A 43 -57.73 44.15 -9.14
C HIS A 43 -57.76 45.45 -8.34
N TRP A 44 -57.69 46.60 -9.02
CA TRP A 44 -57.77 47.91 -8.38
C TRP A 44 -59.04 48.05 -7.54
N LEU A 45 -60.21 47.64 -8.05
CA LEU A 45 -61.46 47.69 -7.29
C LEU A 45 -61.35 46.93 -5.97
N LYS A 46 -60.63 45.81 -5.95
CA LYS A 46 -60.42 44.99 -4.75
C LYS A 46 -59.40 45.60 -3.80
N SER A 47 -58.32 46.21 -4.29
CA SER A 47 -57.17 46.62 -3.47
C SER A 47 -57.03 48.13 -3.21
N HIS A 48 -57.81 49.00 -3.88
CA HIS A 48 -57.63 50.46 -3.83
C HIS A 48 -57.75 51.10 -2.44
N HIS A 49 -58.35 50.40 -1.48
CA HIS A 49 -58.46 50.83 -0.10
C HIS A 49 -57.20 50.54 0.73
N GLN A 50 -56.34 49.63 0.26
CA GLN A 50 -55.11 49.17 0.93
C GLN A 50 -53.84 49.84 0.41
N ILE A 51 -53.92 50.75 -0.58
CA ILE A 51 -52.73 51.31 -1.25
C ILE A 51 -51.81 52.06 -0.28
N ASP A 52 -52.39 52.87 0.62
CA ASP A 52 -51.60 53.66 1.55
C ASP A 52 -50.98 52.73 2.63
N ASP A 53 -51.76 51.77 3.17
CA ASP A 53 -51.27 50.76 4.11
C ASP A 53 -50.14 49.89 3.52
N LEU A 54 -50.24 49.54 2.23
CA LEU A 54 -49.21 48.80 1.50
C LEU A 54 -47.92 49.62 1.39
N LYS A 55 -48.02 50.93 1.15
CA LYS A 55 -46.83 51.81 1.10
C LYS A 55 -46.16 51.90 2.45
N ASP A 56 -46.93 52.09 3.52
CA ASP A 56 -46.41 52.15 4.87
C ASP A 56 -45.70 50.83 5.24
N ALA A 57 -46.31 49.69 4.90
CA ALA A 57 -45.71 48.36 5.13
C ALA A 57 -44.43 48.12 4.30
N LEU A 58 -44.34 48.66 3.08
CA LEU A 58 -43.13 48.61 2.26
C LEU A 58 -42.02 49.49 2.83
N GLU A 59 -42.35 50.69 3.34
CA GLU A 59 -41.36 51.54 4.03
C GLU A 59 -40.81 50.86 5.28
N ASP A 60 -41.67 50.21 6.06
CA ASP A 60 -41.26 49.47 7.25
C ASP A 60 -40.44 48.23 6.90
N LEU A 61 -40.79 47.53 5.80
CA LEU A 61 -39.97 46.45 5.26
C LEU A 61 -38.58 46.95 4.83
N LEU A 62 -38.50 48.10 4.16
CA LEU A 62 -37.23 48.70 3.75
C LEU A 62 -36.37 49.08 4.95
N LYS A 63 -36.96 49.70 5.99
CA LYS A 63 -36.25 49.98 7.26
C LYS A 63 -35.78 48.70 7.93
N ALA A 64 -36.64 47.69 8.02
CA ALA A 64 -36.28 46.39 8.58
C ALA A 64 -35.15 45.72 7.80
N SER A 65 -35.12 45.92 6.48
CA SER A 65 -34.08 45.38 5.61
C SER A 65 -32.69 45.90 5.94
N GLU A 66 -32.56 47.09 6.56
CA GLU A 66 -31.28 47.66 6.98
C GLU A 66 -30.64 46.89 8.15
N SER A 67 -31.44 46.16 8.93
CA SER A 67 -30.96 45.31 10.02
C SER A 67 -30.18 44.09 9.53
N GLU A 68 -29.18 43.67 10.30
CA GLU A 68 -28.45 42.41 10.07
C GLU A 68 -29.33 41.17 10.29
N GLU A 69 -30.37 41.28 11.11
CA GLU A 69 -31.31 40.19 11.42
C GLU A 69 -32.44 40.05 10.37
N PHE A 70 -32.38 40.82 9.29
CA PHE A 70 -33.39 40.78 8.26
C PHE A 70 -33.51 39.40 7.61
N LYS A 71 -34.73 38.87 7.55
CA LYS A 71 -35.04 37.60 6.89
C LYS A 71 -35.77 37.85 5.58
N LEU A 72 -35.33 37.18 4.52
CA LEU A 72 -35.97 37.27 3.20
C LEU A 72 -37.46 36.88 3.23
N ALA A 73 -37.85 35.95 4.10
CA ALA A 73 -39.26 35.57 4.28
C ALA A 73 -40.17 36.75 4.68
N GLN A 74 -39.64 37.83 5.27
CA GLN A 74 -40.43 39.01 5.61
C GLN A 74 -41.02 39.69 4.37
N VAL A 75 -40.39 39.56 3.19
CA VAL A 75 -40.94 40.10 1.93
C VAL A 75 -42.28 39.43 1.61
N GLU A 76 -42.36 38.09 1.63
CA GLU A 76 -43.62 37.38 1.41
C GLU A 76 -44.65 37.65 2.51
N THR A 77 -44.21 37.76 3.77
CA THR A 77 -45.12 38.04 4.88
C THR A 77 -45.75 39.44 4.77
N THR A 78 -44.98 40.43 4.29
CA THR A 78 -45.51 41.76 4.00
C THR A 78 -46.53 41.70 2.86
N PHE A 79 -46.20 41.03 1.75
CA PHE A 79 -47.07 40.99 0.57
C PHE A 79 -48.35 40.17 0.80
N SER A 80 -48.29 39.08 1.54
CA SER A 80 -49.44 38.20 1.84
C SER A 80 -50.54 38.86 2.68
N SER A 81 -50.23 40.00 3.33
CA SER A 81 -51.21 40.80 4.08
C SER A 81 -52.12 41.65 3.18
N PHE A 82 -51.83 41.72 1.88
CA PHE A 82 -52.52 42.60 0.93
C PHE A 82 -53.06 41.85 -0.29
N VAL A 83 -54.04 42.44 -0.96
CA VAL A 83 -54.53 41.94 -2.25
C VAL A 83 -53.59 42.42 -3.35
N ILE A 84 -52.75 41.51 -3.85
CA ILE A 84 -51.67 41.77 -4.83
C ILE A 84 -51.87 40.84 -6.04
N PRO A 85 -51.46 41.25 -7.27
CA PRO A 85 -51.54 40.38 -8.45
C PRO A 85 -50.76 39.08 -8.25
N GLU A 86 -51.29 37.97 -8.79
CA GLU A 86 -50.72 36.64 -8.60
C GLU A 86 -49.26 36.54 -9.08
N GLU A 87 -48.92 37.21 -10.19
CA GLU A 87 -47.54 37.29 -10.69
C GLU A 87 -46.59 37.91 -9.66
N ASP A 88 -47.00 38.99 -8.99
CA ASP A 88 -46.17 39.69 -8.02
C ASP A 88 -46.08 38.90 -6.71
N MET A 89 -47.16 38.19 -6.33
CA MET A 89 -47.14 37.25 -5.21
C MET A 89 -46.18 36.09 -5.47
N GLY A 90 -46.16 35.52 -6.68
CA GLY A 90 -45.22 34.46 -7.03
C GLY A 90 -43.75 34.90 -6.94
N GLN A 91 -43.47 36.18 -7.18
CA GLN A 91 -42.11 36.73 -6.99
C GLN A 91 -41.78 36.93 -5.51
N ALA A 92 -42.76 37.31 -4.68
CA ALA A 92 -42.60 37.32 -3.24
C ALA A 92 -42.39 35.90 -2.67
N ASP A 93 -43.05 34.89 -3.22
CA ASP A 93 -42.84 33.49 -2.83
C ASP A 93 -41.40 33.00 -3.06
N TRP A 94 -40.72 33.49 -4.10
CA TRP A 94 -39.30 33.18 -4.31
C TRP A 94 -38.44 33.64 -3.14
N TYR A 95 -38.75 34.76 -2.50
CA TYR A 95 -38.04 35.22 -1.30
C TYR A 95 -38.20 34.28 -0.13
N ARG A 96 -39.42 33.77 0.08
CA ARG A 96 -39.70 32.78 1.12
C ARG A 96 -38.98 31.47 0.83
N ALA A 97 -39.03 30.99 -0.42
CA ALA A 97 -38.32 29.79 -0.84
C ALA A 97 -36.80 29.92 -0.62
N ALA A 98 -36.21 31.05 -1.03
CA ALA A 98 -34.80 31.36 -0.81
C ALA A 98 -34.45 31.41 0.69
N SER A 99 -35.30 32.02 1.53
CA SER A 99 -35.10 32.07 2.99
C SER A 99 -35.05 30.67 3.61
N ILE A 100 -36.00 29.80 3.25
CA ILE A 100 -36.06 28.43 3.76
C ILE A 100 -34.83 27.64 3.31
N GLN A 101 -34.42 27.78 2.04
CA GLN A 101 -33.25 27.10 1.50
C GLN A 101 -31.94 27.59 2.16
N LEU A 102 -31.82 28.89 2.45
CA LEU A 102 -30.69 29.45 3.20
C LEU A 102 -30.60 28.87 4.61
N GLU A 103 -31.70 28.85 5.36
CA GLU A 103 -31.74 28.31 6.72
C GLU A 103 -31.41 26.80 6.74
N GLN A 104 -31.95 26.04 5.78
CA GLN A 104 -31.61 24.61 5.63
C GLN A 104 -30.15 24.38 5.27
N PHE A 105 -29.59 25.24 4.43
CA PHE A 105 -28.19 25.16 4.04
C PHE A 105 -27.28 25.49 5.22
N GLU A 106 -27.55 26.56 5.95
CA GLU A 106 -26.84 26.94 7.17
C GLU A 106 -26.85 25.81 8.19
N LYS A 107 -28.04 25.25 8.46
CA LYS A 107 -28.18 24.09 9.36
C LYS A 107 -27.36 22.89 8.91
N SER A 108 -27.34 22.60 7.60
CA SER A 108 -26.57 21.49 7.03
C SER A 108 -25.05 21.71 7.18
N LEU A 109 -24.58 22.95 7.05
CA LEU A 109 -23.19 23.30 7.29
C LEU A 109 -22.80 23.16 8.77
N LEU A 110 -23.64 23.66 9.68
CA LEU A 110 -23.36 23.65 11.12
C LEU A 110 -23.44 22.25 11.74
N GLU A 111 -24.50 21.50 11.45
CA GLU A 111 -24.76 20.22 12.12
C GLU A 111 -24.02 19.05 11.46
N LYS A 112 -24.07 18.98 10.13
CA LYS A 112 -23.57 17.82 9.38
C LYS A 112 -22.15 18.03 8.86
N LYS A 113 -21.66 19.28 8.82
CA LYS A 113 -20.38 19.66 8.18
C LYS A 113 -20.27 19.16 6.74
N THR A 114 -21.41 18.96 6.08
CA THR A 114 -21.49 18.48 4.70
C THR A 114 -21.92 19.61 3.80
N PHE A 115 -21.17 19.82 2.73
CA PHE A 115 -21.52 20.78 1.69
C PHE A 115 -22.37 20.09 0.62
N ASP A 116 -23.69 20.29 0.65
CA ASP A 116 -24.59 19.71 -0.35
C ASP A 116 -24.70 20.62 -1.58
N LYS A 117 -24.05 20.19 -2.66
CA LYS A 117 -24.04 20.88 -3.95
C LYS A 117 -25.44 21.04 -4.55
N LYS A 118 -26.36 20.09 -4.33
CA LYS A 118 -27.72 20.17 -4.88
C LYS A 118 -28.51 21.29 -4.19
N GLN A 119 -28.41 21.36 -2.87
CA GLN A 119 -29.07 22.42 -2.08
C GLN A 119 -28.57 23.82 -2.48
N ILE A 120 -27.26 23.99 -2.63
CA ILE A 120 -26.70 25.29 -3.07
C ILE A 120 -27.12 25.64 -4.48
N THR A 121 -27.15 24.67 -5.40
CA THR A 121 -27.55 24.94 -6.78
C THR A 121 -29.03 25.36 -6.85
N SER A 122 -29.89 24.72 -6.06
CA SER A 122 -31.28 25.14 -5.89
C SER A 122 -31.37 26.57 -5.36
N LEU A 123 -30.63 26.86 -4.28
CA LEU A 123 -30.63 28.19 -3.66
C LEU A 123 -30.13 29.28 -4.62
N ILE A 124 -29.06 29.02 -5.37
CA ILE A 124 -28.53 29.92 -6.38
C ILE A 124 -29.58 30.20 -7.46
N ASN A 125 -30.38 29.21 -7.86
CA ASN A 125 -31.45 29.42 -8.83
C ASN A 125 -32.57 30.33 -8.29
N GLU A 126 -33.01 30.13 -7.05
CA GLU A 126 -34.03 31.00 -6.43
C GLU A 126 -33.53 32.44 -6.31
N LEU A 127 -32.30 32.63 -5.81
CA LEU A 127 -31.69 33.96 -5.70
C LEU A 127 -31.48 34.60 -7.08
N LYS A 128 -31.21 33.80 -8.12
CA LYS A 128 -31.12 34.28 -9.49
C LYS A 128 -32.46 34.83 -9.97
N TYR A 129 -33.56 34.10 -9.79
CA TYR A 129 -34.89 34.55 -10.20
C TYR A 129 -35.27 35.86 -9.52
N ILE A 130 -35.00 35.99 -8.21
CA ILE A 130 -35.17 37.26 -7.49
C ILE A 130 -34.31 38.35 -8.12
N SER A 131 -33.02 38.09 -8.36
CA SER A 131 -32.10 39.11 -8.90
C SER A 131 -32.48 39.62 -10.29
N GLU A 132 -33.18 38.81 -11.09
CA GLU A 132 -33.59 39.13 -12.47
C GLU A 132 -34.97 39.79 -12.56
N ALA A 133 -35.75 39.81 -11.47
CA ALA A 133 -37.14 40.26 -11.47
C ALA A 133 -37.29 41.81 -11.38
N ASN A 134 -36.65 42.55 -12.29
CA ASN A 134 -36.50 44.00 -12.19
C ASN A 134 -37.83 44.75 -12.07
N GLU A 135 -38.86 44.36 -12.82
CA GLU A 135 -40.15 45.06 -12.84
C GLU A 135 -40.86 45.09 -11.47
N PHE A 136 -40.75 44.01 -10.70
CA PHE A 136 -41.31 43.94 -9.34
C PHE A 136 -40.54 44.82 -8.37
N HIS A 137 -39.22 44.78 -8.42
CA HIS A 137 -38.38 45.61 -7.55
C HIS A 137 -38.54 47.09 -7.87
N GLU A 138 -38.70 47.45 -9.14
CA GLU A 138 -38.97 48.84 -9.54
C GLU A 138 -40.35 49.31 -9.07
N ARG A 139 -41.39 48.49 -9.26
CA ARG A 139 -42.76 48.83 -8.87
C ARG A 139 -42.91 49.05 -7.37
N TYR A 140 -42.35 48.14 -6.56
CA TYR A 140 -42.48 48.17 -5.11
C TYR A 140 -41.31 48.87 -4.40
N GLN A 141 -40.39 49.47 -5.16
CA GLN A 141 -39.21 50.19 -4.65
C GLN A 141 -38.28 49.33 -3.76
N LEU A 142 -38.11 48.06 -4.14
CA LEU A 142 -37.33 47.06 -3.39
C LEU A 142 -35.89 46.89 -3.92
N GLN A 143 -35.35 47.86 -4.68
CA GLN A 143 -34.03 47.74 -5.32
C GLN A 143 -32.89 47.57 -4.31
N SER A 144 -33.01 48.13 -3.10
CA SER A 144 -32.03 47.94 -2.02
C SER A 144 -31.98 46.48 -1.57
N ILE A 145 -33.13 45.84 -1.40
CA ILE A 145 -33.25 44.41 -1.06
C ILE A 145 -32.75 43.55 -2.22
N GLN A 146 -33.09 43.91 -3.46
CA GLN A 146 -32.60 43.23 -4.67
C GLN A 146 -31.07 43.23 -4.73
N ALA A 147 -30.44 44.37 -4.42
CA ALA A 147 -28.98 44.49 -4.39
C ALA A 147 -28.35 43.58 -3.32
N LYS A 148 -28.96 43.48 -2.14
CA LYS A 148 -28.52 42.54 -1.09
C LYS A 148 -28.63 41.09 -1.53
N VAL A 149 -29.76 40.70 -2.13
CA VAL A 149 -29.96 39.35 -2.67
C VAL A 149 -28.93 39.04 -3.76
N LYS A 150 -28.65 40.00 -4.65
CA LYS A 150 -27.63 39.87 -5.70
C LYS A 150 -26.23 39.67 -5.14
N ASN A 151 -25.89 40.36 -4.05
CA ASN A 151 -24.61 40.17 -3.36
C ASN A 151 -24.51 38.77 -2.75
N VAL A 152 -25.58 38.30 -2.09
CA VAL A 152 -25.63 36.93 -1.53
C VAL A 152 -25.49 35.89 -2.64
N TYR A 153 -26.21 36.06 -3.75
CA TYR A 153 -26.10 35.22 -4.94
C TYR A 153 -24.65 35.15 -5.45
N GLN A 154 -24.01 36.30 -5.65
CA GLN A 154 -22.64 36.36 -6.18
C GLN A 154 -21.65 35.69 -5.22
N ASN A 155 -21.76 35.97 -3.92
CA ASN A 155 -20.90 35.35 -2.90
C ASN A 155 -21.05 33.82 -2.86
N LEU A 156 -22.28 33.30 -2.99
CA LEU A 156 -22.52 31.86 -3.03
C LEU A 156 -21.97 31.21 -4.30
N VAL A 157 -22.09 31.88 -5.45
CA VAL A 157 -21.52 31.41 -6.72
C VAL A 157 -19.99 31.34 -6.63
N ASP A 158 -19.35 32.37 -6.05
CA ASP A 158 -17.90 32.43 -5.90
C ASP A 158 -17.40 31.36 -4.92
N ALA A 159 -18.06 31.22 -3.77
CA ALA A 159 -17.76 30.16 -2.81
C ALA A 159 -17.93 28.75 -3.41
N LEU A 160 -18.96 28.53 -4.24
CA LEU A 160 -19.17 27.26 -4.94
C LEU A 160 -18.03 26.98 -5.95
N ASN A 161 -17.55 28.00 -6.64
CA ASN A 161 -16.46 27.87 -7.60
C ASN A 161 -15.13 27.58 -6.91
N GLU A 162 -14.86 28.24 -5.79
CA GLU A 162 -13.70 27.96 -4.95
C GLU A 162 -13.73 26.53 -4.39
N PHE A 163 -14.88 26.09 -3.89
CA PHE A 163 -15.07 24.71 -3.41
C PHE A 163 -14.76 23.68 -4.51
N LYS A 164 -15.29 23.88 -5.72
CA LYS A 164 -14.99 23.00 -6.88
C LYS A 164 -13.51 22.99 -7.24
N LYS A 165 -12.81 24.13 -7.09
CA LYS A 165 -11.37 24.21 -7.34
C LYS A 165 -10.59 23.38 -6.32
N ILE A 166 -10.90 23.54 -5.03
CA ILE A 166 -10.28 22.77 -3.94
C ILE A 166 -10.55 21.27 -4.10
N GLU A 167 -11.76 20.88 -4.49
CA GLU A 167 -12.12 19.48 -4.73
C GLU A 167 -11.30 18.86 -5.87
N ARG A 168 -11.11 19.60 -6.98
CA ARG A 168 -10.26 19.17 -8.09
C ARG A 168 -8.80 19.02 -7.68
N GLU A 169 -8.27 19.97 -6.91
CA GLU A 169 -6.90 19.92 -6.42
C GLU A 169 -6.68 18.72 -5.50
N LYS A 170 -7.59 18.46 -4.55
CA LYS A 170 -7.56 17.26 -3.69
C LYS A 170 -7.59 15.97 -4.50
N PHE A 171 -8.45 15.89 -5.52
CA PHE A 171 -8.53 14.71 -6.37
C PHE A 171 -7.23 14.46 -7.16
N GLN A 172 -6.60 15.52 -7.68
CA GLN A 172 -5.31 15.41 -8.37
C GLN A 172 -4.19 14.97 -7.42
N GLN A 173 -4.14 15.56 -6.22
CA GLN A 173 -3.18 15.15 -5.18
C GLN A 173 -3.34 13.68 -4.80
N GLN A 174 -4.58 13.22 -4.61
CA GLN A 174 -4.85 11.81 -4.32
C GLN A 174 -4.35 10.91 -5.46
N LYS A 175 -4.66 11.26 -6.71
CA LYS A 175 -4.20 10.50 -7.89
C LYS A 175 -2.67 10.45 -8.01
N GLU A 176 -1.98 11.53 -7.65
CA GLU A 176 -0.51 11.56 -7.61
C GLU A 176 0.04 10.69 -6.48
N GLN A 177 -0.56 10.74 -5.29
CA GLN A 177 -0.19 9.86 -4.18
C GLN A 177 -0.37 8.38 -4.55
N ASP A 178 -1.50 8.02 -5.16
CA ASP A 178 -1.79 6.65 -5.59
C ASP A 178 -0.77 6.17 -6.64
N LYS A 179 -0.37 7.05 -7.57
CA LYS A 179 0.70 6.75 -8.56
C LYS A 179 2.06 6.52 -7.88
N ILE A 180 2.44 7.37 -6.92
CA ILE A 180 3.69 7.23 -6.18
C ILE A 180 3.68 5.92 -5.38
N GLN A 181 2.57 5.59 -4.74
CA GLN A 181 2.42 4.35 -3.98
C GLN A 181 2.50 3.12 -4.90
N ALA A 182 1.84 3.15 -6.06
CA ALA A 182 1.94 2.09 -7.05
C ALA A 182 3.38 1.90 -7.57
N ALA A 183 4.10 2.99 -7.84
CA ALA A 183 5.50 2.95 -8.25
C ALA A 183 6.40 2.35 -7.16
N ARG A 184 6.19 2.72 -5.88
CA ARG A 184 6.91 2.14 -4.74
C ARG A 184 6.66 0.64 -4.60
N LEU A 185 5.42 0.20 -4.73
CA LEU A 185 5.08 -1.23 -4.67
C LEU A 185 5.72 -2.01 -5.84
N GLN A 186 5.83 -1.41 -7.02
CA GLN A 186 6.55 -2.03 -8.14
C GLN A 186 8.05 -2.12 -7.90
N THR A 187 8.68 -1.07 -7.37
CA THR A 187 10.12 -1.11 -7.05
C THR A 187 10.43 -2.10 -5.94
N GLU A 188 9.57 -2.19 -4.91
CA GLU A 188 9.70 -3.20 -3.85
C GLU A 188 9.57 -4.63 -4.39
N LYS A 189 8.61 -4.89 -5.29
CA LYS A 189 8.49 -6.20 -5.97
C LYS A 189 9.73 -6.53 -6.77
N ALA A 190 10.23 -5.59 -7.59
CA ALA A 190 11.44 -5.80 -8.38
C ALA A 190 12.67 -6.05 -7.49
N GLN A 191 12.79 -5.34 -6.36
CA GLN A 191 13.86 -5.59 -5.39
C GLN A 191 13.73 -6.95 -4.70
N ALA A 192 12.51 -7.38 -4.36
CA ALA A 192 12.27 -8.71 -3.78
C ALA A 192 12.62 -9.83 -4.77
N GLU A 193 12.23 -9.69 -6.04
CA GLU A 193 12.60 -10.62 -7.11
C GLU A 193 14.11 -10.66 -7.34
N ALA A 194 14.77 -9.49 -7.38
CA ALA A 194 16.23 -9.41 -7.49
C ALA A 194 16.92 -10.10 -6.30
N LYS A 195 16.44 -9.89 -5.06
CA LYS A 195 16.95 -10.58 -3.86
C LYS A 195 16.73 -12.09 -3.92
N LYS A 196 15.59 -12.54 -4.47
CA LYS A 196 15.32 -13.97 -4.67
C LYS A 196 16.31 -14.57 -5.67
N ALA A 197 16.53 -13.90 -6.81
CA ALA A 197 17.49 -14.33 -7.83
C ALA A 197 18.93 -14.36 -7.31
N THR A 198 19.34 -13.37 -6.50
CA THR A 198 20.68 -13.40 -5.88
C THR A 198 20.82 -14.52 -4.86
N MET A 199 19.80 -14.78 -4.03
CA MET A 199 19.83 -15.93 -3.11
C MET A 199 19.88 -17.27 -3.83
N GLU A 200 19.14 -17.45 -4.93
CA GLU A 200 19.23 -18.66 -5.75
C GLU A 200 20.63 -18.82 -6.37
N SER A 201 21.22 -17.74 -6.86
CA SER A 201 22.60 -17.72 -7.37
C SER A 201 23.63 -18.11 -6.30
N VAL A 202 23.48 -17.59 -5.07
CA VAL A 202 24.34 -17.96 -3.92
C VAL A 202 24.19 -19.45 -3.61
N LYS A 203 22.97 -19.98 -3.52
CA LYS A 203 22.73 -21.42 -3.29
C LYS A 203 23.36 -22.30 -4.37
N ILE A 204 23.31 -21.89 -5.64
CA ILE A 204 23.96 -22.62 -6.73
C ILE A 204 25.48 -22.60 -6.57
N LYS A 205 26.07 -21.45 -6.20
CA LYS A 205 27.51 -21.34 -5.94
C LYS A 205 27.94 -22.20 -4.76
N GLU A 206 27.19 -22.20 -3.66
CA GLU A 206 27.44 -23.06 -2.49
C GLU A 206 27.39 -24.55 -2.87
N LYS A 207 26.37 -24.98 -3.61
CA LYS A 207 26.29 -26.37 -4.11
C LYS A 207 27.48 -26.72 -5.00
N ARG A 208 27.91 -25.82 -5.89
CA ARG A 208 29.10 -26.03 -6.73
C ARG A 208 30.37 -26.14 -5.90
N LEU A 209 30.54 -25.31 -4.88
CA LEU A 209 31.68 -25.38 -3.97
C LEU A 209 31.71 -26.70 -3.20
N ALA A 210 30.56 -27.14 -2.65
CA ALA A 210 30.45 -28.43 -1.97
C ALA A 210 30.82 -29.61 -2.89
N ILE A 211 30.36 -29.60 -4.14
CA ILE A 211 30.75 -30.63 -5.13
C ILE A 211 32.26 -30.60 -5.40
N ILE A 212 32.87 -29.42 -5.47
CA ILE A 212 34.32 -29.29 -5.68
C ILE A 212 35.09 -29.81 -4.47
N GLU A 213 34.67 -29.47 -3.26
CA GLU A 213 35.28 -29.98 -2.02
C GLU A 213 35.15 -31.50 -1.90
N GLU A 214 33.98 -32.06 -2.21
CA GLU A 214 33.77 -33.50 -2.21
C GLU A 214 34.64 -34.21 -3.26
N LYS A 215 34.73 -33.67 -4.48
CA LYS A 215 35.65 -34.19 -5.51
C LYS A 215 37.11 -34.15 -5.05
N LYS A 216 37.55 -33.07 -4.40
CA LYS A 216 38.90 -32.98 -3.83
C LYS A 216 39.11 -34.02 -2.74
N ARG A 217 38.12 -34.25 -1.88
CA ARG A 217 38.18 -35.27 -0.82
C ARG A 217 38.31 -36.67 -1.42
N LEU A 218 37.50 -36.99 -2.43
CA LEU A 218 37.53 -38.28 -3.12
C LEU A 218 38.86 -38.50 -3.86
N LEU A 219 39.43 -37.46 -4.46
CA LEU A 219 40.76 -37.54 -5.07
C LEU A 219 41.85 -37.84 -4.03
N ALA A 220 41.85 -37.11 -2.90
CA ALA A 220 42.79 -37.37 -1.82
C ALA A 220 42.63 -38.79 -1.22
N GLU A 221 41.40 -39.28 -1.10
CA GLU A 221 41.11 -40.64 -0.64
C GLU A 221 41.60 -41.70 -1.64
N LYS A 222 41.41 -41.46 -2.94
CA LYS A 222 41.91 -42.34 -4.00
C LYS A 222 43.44 -42.35 -4.05
N GLU A 223 44.10 -41.20 -3.96
CA GLU A 223 45.57 -41.11 -3.89
C GLU A 223 46.12 -41.84 -2.67
N LYS A 224 45.44 -41.73 -1.52
CA LYS A 224 45.80 -42.47 -0.32
C LYS A 224 45.68 -43.98 -0.52
N MET A 225 44.57 -44.47 -1.10
CA MET A 225 44.41 -45.89 -1.41
C MET A 225 45.43 -46.39 -2.44
N GLU A 226 45.78 -45.60 -3.45
CA GLU A 226 46.81 -45.98 -4.42
C GLU A 226 48.20 -46.05 -3.77
N LEU A 227 48.51 -45.16 -2.83
CA LEU A 227 49.74 -45.22 -2.03
C LEU A 227 49.77 -46.45 -1.13
N GLU A 228 48.68 -46.74 -0.42
CA GLU A 228 48.55 -47.94 0.42
C GLU A 228 48.68 -49.21 -0.43
N GLY A 229 48.03 -49.28 -1.60
CA GLY A 229 48.14 -50.40 -2.53
C GLY A 229 49.57 -50.58 -3.07
N LYS A 230 50.28 -49.48 -3.37
CA LYS A 230 51.71 -49.55 -3.76
C LYS A 230 52.58 -50.09 -2.63
N GLN A 231 52.34 -49.64 -1.39
CA GLN A 231 53.05 -50.14 -0.22
C GLN A 231 52.80 -51.63 0.03
N GLU A 232 51.56 -52.10 -0.16
CA GLU A 232 51.22 -53.52 -0.05
C GLU A 232 51.91 -54.37 -1.13
N ILE A 233 51.96 -53.89 -2.37
CA ILE A 233 52.69 -54.56 -3.46
C ILE A 233 54.18 -54.63 -3.15
N GLU A 234 54.79 -53.53 -2.71
CA GLU A 234 56.21 -53.48 -2.36
C GLU A 234 56.52 -54.42 -1.19
N MET A 235 55.66 -54.43 -0.16
CA MET A 235 55.75 -55.38 0.96
C MET A 235 55.59 -56.83 0.50
N ALA A 236 54.71 -57.11 -0.45
CA ALA A 236 54.52 -58.44 -1.01
C ALA A 236 55.73 -58.87 -1.85
N GLU A 237 56.33 -57.97 -2.64
CA GLU A 237 57.56 -58.23 -3.39
C GLU A 237 58.74 -58.52 -2.46
N VAL A 238 58.90 -57.75 -1.37
CA VAL A 238 59.93 -57.99 -0.36
C VAL A 238 59.73 -59.38 0.26
N LYS A 239 58.51 -59.72 0.67
CA LYS A 239 58.18 -61.06 1.20
C LYS A 239 58.43 -62.17 0.19
N ALA A 240 58.13 -61.96 -1.08
CA ALA A 240 58.40 -62.93 -2.14
C ALA A 240 59.90 -63.15 -2.34
N LYS A 241 60.70 -62.07 -2.34
CA LYS A 241 62.17 -62.14 -2.39
C LYS A 241 62.76 -62.83 -1.17
N GLU A 242 62.24 -62.53 0.03
CA GLU A 242 62.65 -63.21 1.26
C GLU A 242 62.30 -64.71 1.22
N ALA A 243 61.12 -65.07 0.73
CA ALA A 243 60.72 -66.47 0.56
C ALA A 243 61.57 -67.20 -0.48
N GLU A 244 61.94 -66.53 -1.58
CA GLU A 244 62.87 -67.07 -2.57
C GLU A 244 64.27 -67.26 -1.97
N HIS A 245 64.77 -66.29 -1.21
CA HIS A 245 66.05 -66.39 -0.52
C HIS A 245 66.03 -67.54 0.51
N GLN A 246 64.95 -67.69 1.27
CA GLN A 246 64.79 -68.82 2.20
C GLN A 246 64.74 -70.16 1.46
N ARG A 247 64.09 -70.22 0.30
CA ARG A 247 64.06 -71.42 -0.55
C ARG A 247 65.46 -71.75 -1.09
N GLN A 248 66.22 -70.76 -1.54
CA GLN A 248 67.60 -70.94 -1.99
C GLN A 248 68.51 -71.41 -0.85
N ALA A 249 68.37 -70.85 0.36
CA ALA A 249 69.09 -71.30 1.54
C ALA A 249 68.79 -72.77 1.86
N LYS A 250 67.51 -73.16 1.87
CA LYS A 250 67.11 -74.57 2.07
C LYS A 250 67.65 -75.51 0.99
N LEU A 251 67.73 -75.05 -0.26
CA LEU A 251 68.31 -75.84 -1.36
C LEU A 251 69.83 -75.98 -1.20
N GLN A 252 70.53 -74.95 -0.71
CA GLN A 252 71.96 -75.03 -0.39
C GLN A 252 72.20 -75.98 0.77
N ASP A 253 71.41 -75.89 1.85
CA ASP A 253 71.50 -76.81 2.99
C ASP A 253 71.26 -78.26 2.54
N ALA A 254 70.20 -78.50 1.76
CA ALA A 254 69.90 -79.82 1.21
C ALA A 254 71.02 -80.33 0.26
N TYR A 255 71.69 -79.45 -0.48
CA TYR A 255 72.83 -79.82 -1.31
C TYR A 255 74.07 -80.20 -0.48
N VAL A 256 74.32 -79.50 0.62
CA VAL A 256 75.38 -79.85 1.58
C VAL A 256 75.11 -81.20 2.23
N ASP A 257 73.87 -81.46 2.64
CA ASP A 257 73.47 -82.75 3.21
C ASP A 257 73.65 -83.90 2.20
N LEU A 258 73.30 -83.67 0.93
CA LEU A 258 73.46 -84.67 -0.13
C LEU A 258 74.95 -84.94 -0.44
N GLN A 259 75.82 -83.92 -0.37
CA GLN A 259 77.27 -84.10 -0.45
C GLN A 259 77.85 -84.86 0.75
N LEU A 260 77.27 -84.68 1.95
CA LEU A 260 77.65 -85.43 3.14
C LEU A 260 77.22 -86.90 3.03
N GLU A 261 76.02 -87.18 2.52
CA GLU A 261 75.54 -88.54 2.26
C GLU A 261 76.38 -89.26 1.20
N GLU A 262 76.73 -88.59 0.08
CA GLU A 262 77.64 -89.16 -0.93
C GLU A 262 79.05 -89.41 -0.37
N ARG A 263 79.56 -88.52 0.50
CA ARG A 263 80.82 -88.75 1.21
C ARG A 263 80.75 -89.91 2.19
N MET A 264 79.64 -90.10 2.88
CA MET A 264 79.45 -91.26 3.78
C MET A 264 79.34 -92.57 3.00
N ASN A 265 78.69 -92.58 1.83
CA ASN A 265 78.54 -93.78 0.99
C ASN A 265 79.82 -94.16 0.21
N SER A 266 80.79 -93.26 0.08
CA SER A 266 82.07 -93.51 -0.60
C SER A 266 83.19 -93.96 0.34
N TRP A 267 82.93 -94.09 1.65
CA TRP A 267 83.90 -94.64 2.58
C TRP A 267 83.90 -96.17 2.55
N SER A 268 85.05 -96.75 2.20
CA SER A 268 85.26 -98.18 2.34
C SER A 268 85.35 -98.57 3.83
N VAL A 269 84.94 -99.80 4.18
CA VAL A 269 84.98 -100.31 5.57
C VAL A 269 86.38 -100.17 6.20
N ALA A 270 87.44 -100.20 5.38
CA ALA A 270 88.82 -99.98 5.79
C ALA A 270 89.10 -98.52 6.24
N GLU A 271 88.52 -97.52 5.57
CA GLU A 271 88.74 -96.10 5.87
C GLU A 271 87.94 -95.63 7.09
N VAL A 272 86.73 -96.15 7.30
CA VAL A 272 85.93 -95.90 8.52
C VAL A 272 86.66 -96.45 9.76
N ALA A 273 87.28 -97.64 9.63
CA ALA A 273 88.08 -98.23 10.69
C ALA A 273 89.33 -97.40 11.02
N ASP A 274 89.99 -96.81 10.03
CA ASP A 274 91.15 -95.95 10.24
C ASP A 274 90.78 -94.58 10.84
N ILE A 275 89.67 -93.96 10.44
CA ILE A 275 89.18 -92.71 11.05
C ILE A 275 88.75 -92.94 12.50
N LEU A 276 88.04 -94.04 12.80
CA LEU A 276 87.69 -94.43 14.17
C LEU A 276 88.94 -94.70 15.01
N ARG A 277 89.94 -95.37 14.45
CA ARG A 277 91.23 -95.63 15.12
C ARG A 277 91.98 -94.33 15.40
N ARG A 278 91.96 -93.36 14.47
CA ARG A 278 92.60 -92.03 14.64
C ARG A 278 91.87 -91.18 15.67
N LYS A 279 90.54 -91.13 15.64
CA LYS A 279 89.74 -90.43 16.66
C LYS A 279 89.85 -91.08 18.04
N ALA A 280 89.93 -92.40 18.13
CA ALA A 280 90.13 -93.10 19.40
C ALA A 280 91.53 -92.85 20.00
N SER A 281 92.54 -92.57 19.18
CA SER A 281 93.86 -92.13 19.67
C SER A 281 93.94 -90.63 20.02
N GLU A 282 93.06 -89.79 19.46
CA GLU A 282 93.06 -88.34 19.69
C GLU A 282 92.05 -87.87 20.75
N SER A 283 91.01 -88.64 21.02
CA SER A 283 90.07 -88.39 22.12
C SER A 283 90.45 -89.26 23.30
N GLY A 284 90.95 -88.65 24.38
CA GLY A 284 91.33 -89.32 25.63
C GLY A 284 90.14 -90.00 26.31
N LEU A 285 89.71 -91.12 25.74
CA LEU A 285 88.57 -91.93 26.17
C LEU A 285 89.00 -92.87 27.30
N SER A 286 88.05 -93.18 28.19
CA SER A 286 88.22 -94.15 29.28
C SER A 286 88.59 -95.53 28.73
N GLU A 287 89.48 -96.26 29.44
CA GLU A 287 89.98 -97.59 29.08
C GLU A 287 88.88 -98.60 28.70
N GLU A 288 87.70 -98.47 29.31
CA GLU A 288 86.51 -99.30 29.08
C GLU A 288 85.82 -99.03 27.73
N VAL A 289 85.90 -97.80 27.23
CA VAL A 289 85.39 -97.40 25.91
C VAL A 289 86.43 -97.72 24.84
N GLN A 290 87.71 -97.57 25.15
CA GLN A 290 88.83 -97.96 24.28
C GLN A 290 88.75 -99.45 23.90
N THR A 291 88.43 -100.32 24.86
CA THR A 291 88.29 -101.76 24.64
C THR A 291 87.06 -102.09 23.79
N LYS A 292 85.92 -101.42 23.99
CA LYS A 292 84.72 -101.59 23.16
C LYS A 292 84.92 -101.09 21.73
N VAL A 293 85.61 -99.97 21.53
CA VAL A 293 85.96 -99.46 20.20
C VAL A 293 86.92 -100.42 19.48
N ASN A 294 87.92 -100.96 20.18
CA ASN A 294 88.81 -101.97 19.60
C ASN A 294 88.08 -103.28 19.26
N ALA A 295 87.11 -103.70 20.07
CA ALA A 295 86.27 -104.86 19.76
C ALA A 295 85.40 -104.63 18.51
N LEU A 296 84.76 -103.45 18.39
CA LEU A 296 83.99 -103.07 17.20
C LEU A 296 84.85 -102.98 15.93
N ILE A 297 86.09 -102.50 16.04
CA ILE A 297 87.04 -102.47 14.91
C ILE A 297 87.42 -103.89 14.45
N ILE A 298 87.47 -104.86 15.37
CA ILE A 298 87.71 -106.27 15.03
C ILE A 298 86.48 -106.88 14.36
N GLU A 299 85.28 -106.60 14.86
CA GLU A 299 84.01 -107.06 14.29
C GLU A 299 83.77 -106.51 12.87
N LEU A 300 84.05 -105.22 12.66
CA LEU A 300 83.95 -104.56 11.36
C LEU A 300 84.97 -105.06 10.32
N LYS A 301 86.08 -105.66 10.75
CA LYS A 301 87.07 -106.30 9.84
C LYS A 301 86.75 -107.77 9.52
N ALA A 302 85.78 -108.36 10.22
CA ALA A 302 85.36 -109.75 10.04
C ALA A 302 84.14 -109.90 9.09
N GLN A 303 83.60 -108.78 8.59
CA GLN A 303 82.59 -108.69 7.53
C GLN A 303 83.22 -108.16 6.24
#